data_AF-A0A195ERD6-F1
#
_entry.id   AF-A0A195ERD6-F1
#
_cell.length_a   1.000
_cell.length_b   1.000
_cell.length_c   1.000
_cell.angle_alpha   90.00
_cell.angle_beta   90.00
_cell.angle_gamma   90.00
#
_symmetry.space_group_name_H-M   'P 1'
#
loop_
_entity.id
_entity.type
_entity.pdbx_description
1 polymer ?
#
loop_
_entity_poly.entity_id
_entity_poly.type
_entity_poly.pdbx_seq_one_letter_code
_entity_poly.pdbx_strand_id
1 'polypeptide(L)'
;MYSVNVRAGIIRMSRMHRGLHDNAELIEACTEMVNRNPRNLERLRIARKPQGYHLEKPGCMYWHKLFLIKKPRYIIAEVCHFKNGPVVSASSAEWALKRQLYRTTDSSAYINIGRVLAQRCLEAGICEIEVDAALTGDKCELLIKELEKNNIVLTEPQVYKYPNSWDSYRPEKPWEIHE
;
A
#
# COMPACT_ATOMS: atom_id res chain seq x y z
N MET A 1 -52.11 -28.38 45.44
CA MET A 1 -50.90 -27.60 45.07
C MET A 1 -49.78 -28.58 44.76
N TYR A 2 -48.98 -28.25 43.73
CA TYR A 2 -47.78 -28.93 43.22
C TYR A 2 -47.99 -30.10 42.24
N SER A 3 -47.93 -29.77 40.95
CA SER A 3 -47.43 -30.65 39.90
C SER A 3 -46.17 -30.01 39.33
N VAL A 4 -45.08 -30.76 39.31
CA VAL A 4 -43.73 -30.32 38.93
C VAL A 4 -43.56 -30.55 37.42
N ASN A 5 -43.56 -29.47 36.63
CA ASN A 5 -43.25 -29.55 35.21
C ASN A 5 -41.74 -29.62 35.00
N VAL A 6 -41.22 -30.84 34.80
CA VAL A 6 -39.82 -31.08 34.41
C VAL A 6 -39.69 -31.12 32.88
N ARG A 7 -39.02 -30.08 32.37
CA ARG A 7 -38.10 -30.00 31.20
C ARG A 7 -38.36 -30.88 29.96
N ALA A 8 -38.30 -30.23 28.81
CA ALA A 8 -37.23 -30.49 27.83
C ALA A 8 -37.06 -29.28 26.90
N GLY A 9 -36.08 -28.42 27.20
CA GLY A 9 -35.61 -27.45 26.22
C GLY A 9 -34.91 -28.20 25.10
N ILE A 10 -35.43 -28.12 23.87
CA ILE A 10 -34.75 -28.65 22.69
C ILE A 10 -33.60 -27.69 22.38
N ILE A 11 -32.43 -27.97 22.96
CA ILE A 11 -31.18 -27.37 22.50
C ILE A 11 -30.91 -27.98 21.14
N ARG A 12 -31.12 -27.21 20.06
CA ARG A 12 -30.54 -27.56 18.76
C ARG A 12 -29.02 -27.45 18.92
N MET A 13 -28.39 -28.57 19.28
CA MET A 13 -26.95 -28.71 19.12
C MET A 13 -26.67 -28.72 17.64
N SER A 14 -26.34 -27.56 17.08
CA SER A 14 -25.63 -27.45 15.81
C SER A 14 -24.27 -28.12 16.02
N ARG A 15 -24.19 -29.44 15.86
CA ARG A 15 -22.92 -30.13 15.67
C ARG A 15 -22.39 -29.66 14.32
N MET A 16 -21.65 -28.54 14.31
CA MET A 16 -20.67 -28.32 13.26
C MET A 16 -19.61 -29.40 13.47
N HIS A 17 -19.77 -30.53 12.79
CA HIS A 17 -18.63 -31.39 12.52
C HIS A 17 -17.64 -30.52 11.75
N ARG A 18 -16.61 -30.04 12.43
CA ARG A 18 -15.40 -29.60 11.74
C ARG A 18 -14.77 -30.86 11.17
N GLY A 19 -15.28 -31.30 10.02
CA GLY A 19 -14.53 -32.20 9.16
C GLY A 19 -13.24 -31.47 8.82
N LEU A 20 -12.11 -32.10 9.14
CA LEU A 20 -10.85 -31.76 8.52
C LEU A 20 -10.98 -32.21 7.06
N HIS A 21 -11.62 -31.38 6.23
CA HIS A 21 -11.44 -31.51 4.79
C HIS A 21 -10.02 -31.13 4.50
N ASP A 22 -9.34 -31.94 3.70
CA ASP A 22 -8.01 -31.58 3.24
C ASP A 22 -8.13 -30.31 2.42
N ASN A 23 -7.20 -29.37 2.59
CA ASN A 23 -7.28 -28.08 1.89
C ASN A 23 -7.34 -28.27 0.36
N ALA A 24 -6.77 -29.38 -0.15
CA ALA A 24 -6.82 -29.76 -1.55
C ALA A 24 -8.24 -30.09 -2.04
N GLU A 25 -8.99 -30.91 -1.31
CA GLU A 25 -10.38 -31.27 -1.68
C GLU A 25 -11.29 -30.03 -1.68
N LEU A 26 -11.07 -29.11 -0.74
CA LEU A 26 -11.79 -27.84 -0.70
C LEU A 26 -11.48 -26.95 -1.89
N ILE A 27 -10.24 -26.95 -2.38
CA ILE A 27 -9.83 -26.19 -3.57
C ILE A 27 -10.43 -26.82 -4.83
N GLU A 28 -10.41 -28.16 -4.96
CA GLU A 28 -10.98 -28.86 -6.11
C GLU A 28 -12.49 -28.69 -6.23
N ALA A 29 -13.20 -28.65 -5.10
CA ALA A 29 -14.63 -28.36 -5.06
C ALA A 29 -14.97 -26.86 -5.15
N CYS A 30 -13.97 -25.98 -5.15
CA CYS A 30 -14.19 -24.54 -5.09
C CYS A 30 -14.50 -23.93 -6.47
N THR A 31 -15.67 -23.33 -6.61
CA THR A 31 -16.03 -22.57 -7.82
C THR A 31 -15.48 -21.14 -7.81
N GLU A 32 -15.31 -20.53 -6.63
CA GLU A 32 -14.89 -19.13 -6.49
C GLU A 32 -13.91 -18.90 -5.32
N MET A 33 -12.80 -18.23 -5.62
CA MET A 33 -11.78 -17.89 -4.63
C MET A 33 -11.85 -16.40 -4.27
N VAL A 34 -12.14 -16.10 -3.00
CA VAL A 34 -12.27 -14.72 -2.51
C VAL A 34 -11.04 -14.32 -1.71
N ASN A 35 -10.19 -13.48 -2.30
CA ASN A 35 -9.09 -12.84 -1.57
C ASN A 35 -9.56 -11.55 -0.90
N ARG A 36 -9.38 -11.46 0.43
CA ARG A 36 -9.74 -10.29 1.24
C ARG A 36 -8.60 -9.29 1.46
N ASN A 37 -7.40 -9.56 0.96
CA ASN A 37 -6.26 -8.66 1.10
C ASN A 37 -6.44 -7.42 0.20
N PRO A 38 -6.53 -6.19 0.76
CA PRO A 38 -6.73 -4.97 -0.02
C PRO A 38 -5.60 -4.69 -1.02
N ARG A 39 -4.35 -5.05 -0.68
CA ARG A 39 -3.18 -4.76 -1.52
C ARG A 39 -2.95 -5.75 -2.66
N ASN A 40 -3.71 -6.84 -2.72
CA ASN A 40 -3.46 -7.91 -3.70
C ASN A 40 -3.60 -7.39 -5.14
N LEU A 41 -4.67 -6.65 -5.42
CA LEU A 41 -4.95 -6.13 -6.77
C LEU A 41 -3.94 -5.05 -7.20
N GLU A 42 -3.39 -4.29 -6.24
CA GLU A 42 -2.36 -3.28 -6.49
C GLU A 42 -1.06 -3.96 -6.94
N ARG A 43 -0.63 -5.01 -6.23
CA ARG A 43 0.57 -5.79 -6.60
C ARG A 43 0.45 -6.49 -7.95
N LEU A 44 -0.75 -6.95 -8.30
CA LEU A 44 -1.03 -7.54 -9.62
C LEU A 44 -1.18 -6.48 -10.74
N ARG A 45 -1.14 -5.19 -10.39
CA ARG A 45 -1.35 -4.04 -11.28
C ARG A 45 -2.74 -3.99 -11.93
N ILE A 46 -3.73 -4.72 -11.40
CA ILE A 46 -5.11 -4.75 -11.93
C ILE A 46 -6.00 -3.74 -11.16
N ALA A 47 -5.58 -3.31 -9.97
CA ALA A 47 -6.34 -2.38 -9.16
C ALA A 47 -6.66 -1.08 -9.92
N ARG A 48 -7.90 -0.63 -9.83
CA ARG A 48 -8.34 0.62 -10.44
C ARG A 48 -7.67 1.80 -9.73
N LYS A 49 -6.87 2.58 -10.46
CA LYS A 49 -6.43 3.92 -10.03
C LYS A 49 -7.60 4.91 -10.16
N PRO A 50 -7.74 5.91 -9.28
CA PRO A 50 -8.73 6.95 -9.48
C PRO A 50 -8.37 7.73 -10.75
N GLN A 51 -9.32 7.84 -11.66
CA GLN A 51 -9.16 8.47 -12.97
C GLN A 51 -10.06 9.71 -13.04
N GLY A 52 -9.58 10.76 -13.71
CA GLY A 52 -10.27 12.04 -13.81
C GLY A 52 -9.41 13.17 -13.25
N TYR A 53 -10.05 14.31 -12.97
CA TYR A 53 -9.41 15.48 -12.33
C TYR A 53 -8.13 15.97 -13.05
N HIS A 54 -8.06 15.80 -14.37
CA HIS A 54 -6.87 16.16 -15.16
C HIS A 54 -6.50 17.65 -15.09
N LEU A 55 -7.49 18.51 -14.79
CA LEU A 55 -7.29 19.96 -14.65
C LEU A 55 -6.86 20.34 -13.23
N GLU A 56 -7.09 19.47 -12.24
CA GLU A 56 -6.72 19.73 -10.85
C GLU A 56 -5.31 19.22 -10.58
N LYS A 57 -4.51 20.06 -9.92
CA LYS A 57 -3.21 19.66 -9.34
C LYS A 57 -3.42 19.50 -7.84
N PRO A 58 -2.93 18.43 -7.20
CA PRO A 58 -2.12 17.32 -7.72
C PRO A 58 -2.93 16.25 -8.48
N GLY A 59 -2.34 15.66 -9.52
CA GLY A 59 -3.00 14.58 -10.28
C GLY A 59 -3.36 13.38 -9.37
N CYS A 60 -4.53 12.78 -9.62
CA CYS A 60 -5.09 11.73 -8.78
C CYS A 60 -4.70 10.30 -9.21
N MET A 61 -4.05 10.09 -10.36
CA MET A 61 -3.83 8.75 -10.93
C MET A 61 -2.67 7.98 -10.27
N TYR A 62 -2.82 7.57 -9.01
CA TYR A 62 -1.82 6.80 -8.26
C TYR A 62 -2.48 5.81 -7.29
N TRP A 63 -1.75 4.77 -6.85
CA TRP A 63 -2.11 3.98 -5.66
C TRP A 63 -1.48 4.59 -4.41
N HIS A 64 -0.16 4.75 -4.43
CA HIS A 64 0.69 5.34 -3.40
C HIS A 64 1.41 6.58 -3.93
N LYS A 65 1.32 7.68 -3.20
CA LYS A 65 1.98 8.94 -3.55
C LYS A 65 2.78 9.50 -2.39
N LEU A 66 3.95 10.05 -2.70
CA LEU A 66 4.80 10.73 -1.74
C LEU A 66 4.28 12.16 -1.50
N PHE A 67 4.02 12.47 -0.23
CA PHE A 67 3.67 13.79 0.25
C PHE A 67 4.73 14.31 1.20
N LEU A 68 5.11 15.58 1.04
CA LEU A 68 6.10 16.24 1.88
C LEU A 68 5.49 17.47 2.53
N ILE A 69 5.25 17.38 3.84
CA ILE A 69 4.65 18.44 4.63
C ILE A 69 5.77 19.21 5.32
N LYS A 70 5.99 20.44 4.85
CA LYS A 70 6.96 21.37 5.44
C LYS A 70 6.29 22.17 6.56
N LYS A 71 6.70 21.96 7.81
CA LYS A 71 6.31 22.81 8.94
C LYS A 71 7.49 23.74 9.31
N PRO A 72 7.26 24.86 10.01
CA PRO A 72 8.33 25.79 10.37
C PRO A 72 9.44 25.17 11.24
N ARG A 73 9.11 24.16 12.04
CA ARG A 73 10.03 23.53 13.01
C ARG A 73 10.52 22.15 12.60
N TYR A 74 9.87 21.48 11.67
CA TYR A 74 10.18 20.11 11.29
C TYR A 74 9.53 19.80 9.93
N ILE A 75 9.92 18.69 9.35
CA ILE A 75 9.37 18.20 8.08
C ILE A 75 8.81 16.79 8.28
N ILE A 76 7.78 16.47 7.53
CA ILE A 76 7.16 15.14 7.51
C ILE A 76 7.13 14.67 6.06
N ALA A 77 7.64 13.48 5.81
CA ALA A 77 7.44 12.75 4.56
C ALA A 77 6.45 11.62 4.81
N GLU A 78 5.42 11.51 3.98
CA GLU A 78 4.37 10.51 4.10
C GLU A 78 4.11 9.86 2.74
N VAL A 79 3.89 8.55 2.74
CA VAL A 79 3.44 7.80 1.58
C VAL A 79 1.96 7.50 1.79
N CYS A 80 1.12 8.18 1.02
CA CYS A 80 -0.33 8.11 1.16
C CYS A 80 -0.94 7.23 0.09
N HIS A 81 -1.81 6.33 0.52
CA HIS A 81 -2.71 5.61 -0.36
C HIS A 81 -3.91 6.47 -0.74
N PHE A 82 -4.37 6.41 -1.99
CA PHE A 82 -5.46 7.26 -2.49
C PHE A 82 -6.77 7.17 -1.69
N LYS A 83 -7.06 6.02 -1.07
CA LYS A 83 -8.27 5.79 -0.27
C LYS A 83 -8.05 5.80 1.24
N ASN A 84 -6.92 5.27 1.70
CA ASN A 84 -6.70 4.97 3.11
C ASN A 84 -5.93 6.09 3.83
N GLY A 85 -5.32 7.02 3.09
CA GLY A 85 -4.48 8.06 3.66
C GLY A 85 -3.04 7.57 3.91
N PRO A 86 -2.32 8.12 4.92
CA PRO A 86 -0.90 7.84 5.13
C PRO A 86 -0.67 6.39 5.58
N VAL A 87 0.13 5.65 4.82
CA VAL A 87 0.50 4.25 5.11
C VAL A 87 1.83 4.18 5.83
N VAL A 88 2.82 4.90 5.32
CA VAL A 88 4.16 5.01 5.91
C VAL A 88 4.48 6.48 6.09
N SER A 89 5.00 6.85 7.25
CA SER A 89 5.42 8.21 7.53
C SER A 89 6.82 8.22 8.13
N ALA A 90 7.53 9.32 7.94
CA ALA A 90 8.79 9.63 8.58
C ALA A 90 8.87 11.13 8.85
N SER A 91 9.12 11.51 10.10
CA SER A 91 9.20 12.91 10.51
C SER A 91 10.51 13.23 11.20
N SER A 92 11.08 14.40 10.90
CA SER A 92 12.25 14.90 11.63
C SER A 92 11.93 15.24 13.09
N ALA A 93 10.64 15.30 13.46
CA ALA A 93 10.20 15.48 14.84
C ALA A 93 10.29 14.19 15.67
N GLU A 94 10.38 13.02 15.02
CA GLU A 94 10.54 11.75 15.71
C GLU A 94 11.80 11.74 16.56
N TRP A 95 11.69 11.29 17.80
CA TRP A 95 12.78 11.38 18.76
C TRP A 95 14.05 10.62 18.33
N ALA A 96 13.89 9.51 17.61
CA ALA A 96 15.00 8.72 17.08
C ALA A 96 15.82 9.51 16.04
N LEU A 97 15.16 10.25 15.15
CA LEU A 97 15.80 11.11 14.15
C LEU A 97 16.29 12.42 14.77
N LYS A 98 15.44 13.06 15.58
CA LYS A 98 15.71 14.38 16.15
C LYS A 98 16.98 14.41 16.98
N ARG A 99 17.32 13.34 17.72
CA ARG A 99 18.57 13.27 18.50
C ARG A 99 19.84 13.18 17.65
N GLN A 100 19.72 12.67 16.42
CA GLN A 100 20.84 12.49 15.48
C GLN A 100 21.01 13.70 14.55
N LEU A 101 19.98 14.53 14.43
CA LEU A 101 19.97 15.72 13.59
C LEU A 101 20.38 16.94 14.41
N TYR A 102 21.32 17.72 13.88
CA TYR A 102 21.63 19.04 14.42
C TYR A 102 20.42 20.00 14.30
N ARG A 103 19.73 19.95 13.16
CA ARG A 103 18.53 20.75 12.89
C ARG A 103 17.55 19.96 12.01
N THR A 104 16.26 20.17 12.27
CA THR A 104 15.14 19.40 11.73
C THR A 104 14.63 19.91 10.37
N THR A 105 15.22 20.97 9.82
CA THR A 105 14.78 21.64 8.58
C THR A 105 15.88 21.73 7.52
N ASP A 106 17.07 21.23 7.85
CA ASP A 106 18.27 21.36 7.03
C ASP A 106 18.35 20.24 5.99
N SER A 107 19.24 20.37 5.01
CA SER A 107 19.39 19.38 3.93
C SER A 107 19.71 17.98 4.47
N SER A 108 20.47 17.88 5.56
CA SER A 108 20.74 16.61 6.24
C SER A 108 19.48 15.94 6.81
N ALA A 109 18.48 16.73 7.25
CA ALA A 109 17.21 16.20 7.69
C ALA A 109 16.44 15.55 6.53
N TYR A 110 16.42 16.18 5.35
CA TYR A 110 15.77 15.63 4.15
C TYR A 110 16.43 14.31 3.71
N ILE A 111 17.77 14.26 3.72
CA ILE A 111 18.54 13.05 3.38
C ILE A 111 18.22 11.91 4.35
N ASN A 112 18.30 12.17 5.65
CA ASN A 112 18.09 11.13 6.67
C ASN A 112 16.62 10.68 6.74
N ILE A 113 15.67 11.57 6.51
CA ILE A 113 14.27 11.20 6.36
C ILE A 113 14.07 10.34 5.11
N GLY A 114 14.68 10.69 3.98
CA GLY A 114 14.63 9.86 2.77
C GLY A 114 15.11 8.44 3.04
N ARG A 115 16.23 8.27 3.77
CA ARG A 115 16.75 6.95 4.16
C ARG A 115 15.78 6.17 5.05
N VAL A 116 15.29 6.79 6.11
CA VAL A 116 14.36 6.12 7.05
C VAL A 116 13.03 5.81 6.37
N LEU A 117 12.51 6.73 5.56
CA LEU A 117 11.29 6.50 4.80
C LEU A 117 11.48 5.34 3.82
N ALA A 118 12.60 5.31 3.10
CA ALA A 118 12.86 4.25 2.15
C ALA A 118 12.93 2.88 2.82
N GLN A 119 13.66 2.79 3.94
CA GLN A 119 13.73 1.56 4.73
C GLN A 119 12.34 1.12 5.19
N ARG A 120 11.53 2.03 5.76
CA ARG A 120 10.16 1.71 6.20
C ARG A 120 9.26 1.26 5.04
N CYS A 121 9.42 1.86 3.87
CA CYS A 121 8.69 1.46 2.67
C CYS A 121 9.05 0.03 2.24
N LEU A 122 10.34 -0.31 2.20
CA LEU A 122 10.79 -1.66 1.88
C LEU A 122 10.31 -2.70 2.90
N GLU A 123 10.39 -2.38 4.21
CA GLU A 123 9.87 -3.23 5.29
C GLU A 123 8.34 -3.41 5.18
N ALA A 124 7.61 -2.38 4.75
CA ALA A 124 6.18 -2.45 4.48
C ALA A 124 5.84 -3.12 3.12
N GLY A 125 6.84 -3.46 2.31
CA GLY A 125 6.66 -4.03 0.97
C GLY A 125 6.04 -3.03 -0.03
N ILE A 126 6.36 -1.74 0.08
CA ILE A 126 6.02 -0.69 -0.88
C ILE A 126 7.31 -0.29 -1.61
N CYS A 127 7.41 -0.65 -2.89
CA CYS A 127 8.60 -0.35 -3.69
C CYS A 127 8.36 0.70 -4.78
N GLU A 128 7.11 0.89 -5.17
CA GLU A 128 6.69 1.78 -6.26
C GLU A 128 5.83 2.90 -5.66
N ILE A 129 6.22 4.16 -5.90
CA ILE A 129 5.56 5.34 -5.33
C ILE A 129 5.56 6.45 -6.38
N GLU A 130 4.44 7.14 -6.56
CA GLU A 130 4.36 8.32 -7.42
C GLU A 130 4.89 9.57 -6.69
N VAL A 131 5.77 10.35 -7.31
CA VAL A 131 6.26 11.62 -6.77
C VAL A 131 5.51 12.79 -7.38
N ASP A 132 5.06 13.74 -6.54
CA ASP A 132 4.38 14.93 -7.04
C ASP A 132 5.36 15.89 -7.73
N ALA A 133 5.00 16.38 -8.91
CA ALA A 133 5.81 17.37 -9.64
C ALA A 133 5.96 18.70 -8.87
N ALA A 134 5.08 18.98 -7.91
CA ALA A 134 5.17 20.14 -7.04
C ALA A 134 6.32 20.08 -6.02
N LEU A 135 6.97 18.92 -5.84
CA LEU A 135 8.12 18.75 -4.96
C LEU A 135 9.41 19.28 -5.61
N THR A 136 9.40 20.55 -5.98
CA THR A 136 10.54 21.23 -6.59
C THR A 136 11.45 21.86 -5.52
N GLY A 137 12.76 21.82 -5.75
CA GLY A 137 13.78 22.53 -4.97
C GLY A 137 14.90 21.63 -4.42
N ASP A 138 16.07 22.22 -4.21
CA ASP A 138 17.34 21.52 -3.92
C ASP A 138 17.24 20.50 -2.78
N LYS A 139 16.50 20.83 -1.71
CA LYS A 139 16.32 19.93 -0.55
C LYS A 139 15.39 18.75 -0.86
N CYS A 140 14.35 18.98 -1.66
CA CYS A 140 13.42 17.94 -2.08
C CYS A 140 14.12 16.96 -3.01
N GLU A 141 14.95 17.45 -3.93
CA GLU A 141 15.76 16.64 -4.84
C GLU A 141 16.73 15.72 -4.11
N LEU A 142 17.35 16.20 -3.02
CA LEU A 142 18.19 15.36 -2.16
C LEU A 142 17.41 14.20 -1.53
N LEU A 143 16.15 14.43 -1.13
CA LEU A 143 15.28 13.38 -0.60
C LEU A 143 14.92 12.36 -1.69
N ILE A 144 14.51 12.84 -2.87
CA ILE A 144 14.17 12.02 -4.05
C ILE A 144 15.36 11.12 -4.43
N LYS A 145 16.55 11.70 -4.52
CA LYS A 145 17.79 10.98 -4.83
C LYS A 145 18.13 9.89 -3.81
N GLU A 146 17.86 10.13 -2.52
CA GLU A 146 18.06 9.12 -1.49
C GLU A 146 17.01 8.01 -1.55
N LEU A 147 15.76 8.29 -1.98
CA LEU A 147 14.77 7.23 -2.22
C LEU A 147 15.19 6.33 -3.39
N GLU A 148 15.63 6.92 -4.51
CA GLU A 148 16.13 6.16 -5.67
C GLU A 148 17.34 5.30 -5.30
N LYS A 149 18.28 5.85 -4.53
CA LYS A 149 19.46 5.12 -4.05
C LYS A 149 19.10 3.90 -3.19
N ASN A 150 17.97 3.94 -2.49
CA ASN A 150 17.47 2.84 -1.66
C ASN A 150 16.49 1.92 -2.43
N ASN A 151 16.57 1.88 -3.76
CA ASN A 151 15.79 1.00 -4.64
C ASN A 151 14.27 1.23 -4.61
N ILE A 152 13.84 2.47 -4.40
CA ILE A 152 12.43 2.83 -4.58
C ILE A 152 12.24 3.38 -5.98
N VAL A 153 11.27 2.81 -6.68
CA VAL A 153 10.86 3.29 -8.00
C VAL A 153 9.90 4.46 -7.81
N LEU A 154 10.32 5.64 -8.26
CA LEU A 154 9.58 6.90 -8.10
C LEU A 154 8.47 7.13 -9.13
N THR A 155 8.22 6.12 -9.96
CA THR A 155 7.14 6.08 -10.93
C THR A 155 6.33 4.82 -10.69
N GLU A 156 5.02 4.97 -10.57
CA GLU A 156 4.18 3.78 -10.50
C GLU A 156 4.00 3.14 -11.87
N PRO A 157 3.89 1.80 -11.92
CA PRO A 157 3.56 1.12 -13.16
C PRO A 157 2.12 1.45 -13.58
N GLN A 158 1.87 1.33 -14.87
CA GLN A 158 0.54 1.48 -15.43
C GLN A 158 -0.37 0.31 -15.01
N VAL A 159 -1.66 0.59 -14.94
CA VAL A 159 -2.67 -0.46 -14.68
C VAL A 159 -2.70 -1.41 -15.86
N TYR A 160 -2.50 -2.70 -15.59
CA TYR A 160 -2.60 -3.75 -16.60
C TYR A 160 -4.04 -3.83 -17.11
N LYS A 161 -4.19 -3.73 -18.42
CA LYS A 161 -5.45 -3.96 -19.12
C LYS A 161 -5.26 -5.16 -20.03
N TYR A 162 -6.21 -6.08 -19.96
CA TYR A 162 -6.21 -7.22 -20.87
C TYR A 162 -6.37 -6.71 -22.32
N PRO A 163 -5.47 -7.08 -23.24
CA PRO A 163 -5.54 -6.61 -24.62
C PRO A 163 -6.76 -7.21 -25.32
N ASN A 164 -7.39 -6.42 -26.18
CA ASN A 164 -8.45 -6.91 -27.06
C ASN A 164 -7.84 -7.76 -28.19
N SER A 165 -8.68 -8.57 -28.84
CA SER A 165 -8.24 -9.45 -29.94
C SER A 165 -7.58 -8.69 -31.09
N TRP A 166 -7.99 -7.43 -31.32
CA TRP A 166 -7.48 -6.55 -32.37
C TRP A 166 -6.27 -5.69 -31.96
N ASP A 167 -5.84 -5.73 -30.69
CA ASP A 167 -4.70 -4.96 -30.24
C ASP A 167 -3.40 -5.62 -30.73
N SER A 168 -2.55 -4.84 -31.41
CA SER A 168 -1.27 -5.30 -31.96
C SER A 168 -0.25 -5.58 -30.84
N TYR A 169 -0.22 -4.73 -29.82
CA TYR A 169 0.64 -4.88 -28.66
C TYR A 169 -0.10 -5.62 -27.54
N ARG A 170 0.49 -6.72 -27.06
CA ARG A 170 -0.04 -7.49 -25.93
C ARG A 170 0.97 -7.40 -24.78
N PRO A 171 0.68 -6.63 -23.73
CA PRO A 171 1.57 -6.56 -22.58
C PRO A 171 1.63 -7.92 -21.89
N GLU A 172 2.81 -8.25 -21.38
CA GLU A 172 2.99 -9.43 -20.53
C GLU A 172 2.17 -9.29 -19.25
N LYS A 173 1.71 -10.43 -18.73
CA LYS A 173 0.95 -10.44 -17.48
C LYS A 173 1.90 -10.18 -16.32
N PRO A 174 1.64 -9.19 -15.46
CA PRO A 174 2.54 -8.83 -14.35
C PRO A 174 2.85 -9.94 -13.34
N TRP A 175 2.05 -11.00 -13.31
CA TRP A 175 2.17 -12.13 -12.38
C TRP A 175 2.71 -13.41 -13.03
N GLU A 176 2.99 -13.40 -14.32
CA GLU A 176 3.70 -14.48 -14.98
C GLU A 176 5.22 -14.23 -14.82
N ILE A 177 5.93 -15.21 -14.30
CA ILE A 177 7.39 -15.17 -14.16
C ILE A 177 7.95 -15.85 -15.39
N HIS A 178 8.74 -15.13 -16.17
CA HIS A 178 9.50 -15.68 -17.29
C HIS A 178 10.94 -15.87 -16.79
N GLU A 179 11.34 -17.13 -16.58
CA GLU A 179 12.72 -17.53 -16.23
C GLU A 179 13.62 -17.53 -17.46
#